data_AF-A0A920N5I9-F1
#
_entry.id   AF-A0A920N5I9-F1
#
_cell.length_a   1.000
_cell.length_b   1.000
_cell.length_c   1.000
_cell.angle_alpha   90.00
_cell.angle_beta   90.00
_cell.angle_gamma   90.00
#
_symmetry.space_group_name_H-M   'P 1'
#
loop_
_entity.id
_entity.type
_entity.pdbx_description
1 polymer ?
#
loop_
_entity_poly.entity_id
_entity_poly.type
_entity_poly.pdbx_seq_one_letter_code
_entity_poly.pdbx_strand_id
1 'polypeptide(L)'
;MVGKQLFKVANCVACHKLNNEGRIFGPDLAKLGSVDKKKHTPQYILESILNPSKDIDKKFQSQVFALDSGKVVTGMVVKETPDTVEIVIDPLAKGRPTVIKKSSIDDRAASKTSIMPLGLLNKLSREEILDLIAYVYARGDKSNPLFMHEHAEKK
;
A
#
# COMPACT_ATOMS: atom_id res chain seq x y z
N MET A 1 -3.75 19.76 -12.39
CA MET A 1 -4.10 18.43 -11.84
C MET A 1 -3.58 18.29 -10.43
N VAL A 2 -4.43 17.90 -9.46
CA VAL A 2 -4.10 17.86 -8.03
C VAL A 2 -3.71 16.47 -7.52
N GLY A 3 -3.62 15.46 -8.39
CA GLY A 3 -3.36 14.06 -8.02
C GLY A 3 -2.16 13.81 -7.10
N LYS A 4 -1.05 14.57 -7.25
CA LYS A 4 0.09 14.50 -6.32
C LYS A 4 -0.29 14.90 -4.89
N GLN A 5 -1.12 15.94 -4.74
CA GLN A 5 -1.63 16.37 -3.44
C GLN A 5 -2.60 15.34 -2.88
N LEU A 6 -3.48 14.79 -3.71
CA LEU A 6 -4.44 13.77 -3.31
C LEU A 6 -3.76 12.47 -2.84
N PHE A 7 -2.62 12.11 -3.44
CA PHE A 7 -1.80 10.97 -2.99
C PHE A 7 -1.31 11.14 -1.54
N LYS A 8 -1.14 12.37 -1.08
CA LYS A 8 -0.80 12.70 0.32
C LYS A 8 -2.05 12.75 1.19
N VAL A 9 -3.12 13.38 0.71
CA VAL A 9 -4.40 13.51 1.45
C VAL A 9 -5.01 12.13 1.73
N ALA A 10 -4.99 11.22 0.75
CA ALA A 10 -5.42 9.83 0.90
C ALA A 10 -4.39 8.95 1.63
N ASN A 11 -3.31 9.55 2.17
CA ASN A 11 -2.25 8.90 2.94
C ASN A 11 -1.50 7.75 2.21
N CYS A 12 -1.59 7.68 0.88
CA CYS A 12 -0.91 6.65 0.08
C CYS A 12 0.61 6.71 0.27
N VAL A 13 1.14 7.93 0.41
CA VAL A 13 2.58 8.22 0.64
C VAL A 13 3.14 7.57 1.91
N ALA A 14 2.28 7.22 2.88
CA ALA A 14 2.74 6.58 4.11
C ALA A 14 3.21 5.15 3.88
N CYS A 15 2.68 4.47 2.85
CA CYS A 15 3.01 3.07 2.56
C CYS A 15 3.66 2.86 1.20
N HIS A 16 3.33 3.68 0.21
CA HIS A 16 3.80 3.53 -1.17
C HIS A 16 4.84 4.57 -1.55
N LYS A 17 5.82 4.14 -2.34
CA LYS A 17 6.81 5.02 -2.95
C LYS A 17 6.36 5.40 -4.36
N LEU A 18 6.47 6.67 -4.70
CA LEU A 18 6.27 7.19 -6.05
C LEU A 18 7.17 8.42 -6.26
N ASN A 19 7.98 8.42 -7.33
CA ASN A 19 8.90 9.52 -7.66
C ASN A 19 9.78 9.99 -6.49
N ASN A 20 10.38 9.04 -5.78
CA ASN A 20 11.21 9.26 -4.59
C ASN A 20 10.51 9.84 -3.36
N GLU A 21 9.20 10.05 -3.40
CA GLU A 21 8.39 10.37 -2.22
C GLU A 21 7.73 9.11 -1.66
N GLY A 22 7.62 9.04 -0.33
CA GLY A 22 6.94 7.97 0.39
C GLY A 22 7.84 6.86 0.93
N ARG A 23 7.23 5.73 1.29
CA ARG A 23 7.89 4.59 1.96
C ARG A 23 7.65 3.30 1.18
N ILE A 24 8.37 2.23 1.53
CA ILE A 24 8.20 0.90 0.91
C ILE A 24 7.64 -0.06 1.97
N PHE A 25 6.41 0.21 2.41
CA PHE A 25 5.57 -0.72 3.17
C PHE A 25 4.51 -1.40 2.28
N GLY A 26 4.27 -0.84 1.11
CA GLY A 26 3.60 -1.46 -0.03
C GLY A 26 4.46 -1.39 -1.30
N PRO A 27 3.94 -1.88 -2.43
CA PRO A 27 4.63 -1.83 -3.72
C PRO A 27 5.15 -0.44 -4.11
N ASP A 28 6.32 -0.41 -4.74
CA ASP A 28 6.86 0.79 -5.39
C ASP A 28 6.04 1.10 -6.65
N LEU A 29 5.23 2.15 -6.59
CA LEU A 29 4.29 2.51 -7.64
C LEU A 29 4.99 3.09 -8.88
N ALA A 30 6.25 3.53 -8.76
CA ALA A 30 7.06 3.87 -9.93
C ALA A 30 7.36 2.64 -10.80
N LYS A 31 7.19 1.43 -10.26
CA LYS A 31 7.36 0.14 -10.95
C LYS A 31 6.03 -0.56 -11.22
N LEU A 32 4.89 0.12 -11.04
CA LEU A 32 3.57 -0.46 -11.25
C LEU A 32 3.44 -0.96 -12.68
N GLY A 33 3.26 -2.27 -12.87
CA GLY A 33 3.16 -2.88 -14.20
C GLY A 33 4.47 -3.31 -14.85
N SER A 34 5.61 -3.07 -14.21
CA SER A 34 6.92 -3.47 -14.77
C SER A 34 7.10 -4.99 -14.82
N VAL A 35 6.43 -5.72 -13.92
CA VAL A 35 6.46 -7.20 -13.87
C VAL A 35 5.23 -7.82 -14.54
N ASP A 36 4.05 -7.26 -14.32
CA ASP A 36 2.80 -7.70 -14.93
C ASP A 36 2.03 -6.50 -15.50
N LYS A 37 1.99 -6.39 -16.82
CA LYS A 37 1.32 -5.28 -17.52
C LYS A 37 -0.18 -5.21 -17.22
N LYS A 38 -0.83 -6.33 -16.83
CA LYS A 38 -2.27 -6.33 -16.48
C LYS A 38 -2.55 -5.51 -15.22
N LYS A 39 -1.56 -5.35 -14.35
CA LYS A 39 -1.62 -4.53 -13.14
C LYS A 39 -1.46 -3.03 -13.41
N HIS A 40 -1.21 -2.63 -14.67
CA HIS A 40 -1.09 -1.23 -15.07
C HIS A 40 -2.32 -0.79 -15.87
N THR A 41 -3.48 -0.85 -15.22
CA THR A 41 -4.75 -0.34 -15.76
C THR A 41 -5.44 0.54 -14.71
N PRO A 42 -6.18 1.58 -15.11
CA PRO A 42 -6.96 2.39 -14.17
C PRO A 42 -7.92 1.54 -13.32
N GLN A 43 -8.52 0.51 -13.93
CA GLN A 43 -9.42 -0.43 -13.27
C GLN A 43 -8.71 -1.22 -12.16
N TYR A 44 -7.54 -1.78 -12.46
CA TYR A 44 -6.75 -2.50 -11.45
C TYR A 44 -6.32 -1.58 -10.30
N ILE A 45 -5.90 -0.35 -10.61
CA ILE A 45 -5.50 0.64 -9.60
C ILE A 45 -6.68 0.96 -8.69
N LEU A 46 -7.83 1.32 -9.26
CA LEU A 46 -9.04 1.63 -8.48
C LEU A 46 -9.49 0.43 -7.65
N GLU A 47 -9.53 -0.76 -8.25
CA GLU A 47 -9.95 -1.97 -7.54
C GLU A 47 -8.98 -2.33 -6.41
N SER A 48 -7.67 -2.14 -6.60
CA SER A 48 -6.69 -2.36 -5.53
C SER A 48 -6.97 -1.45 -4.33
N ILE A 49 -7.36 -0.19 -4.57
CA ILE A 49 -7.65 0.77 -3.49
C ILE A 49 -8.99 0.45 -2.81
N LEU A 50 -10.02 0.08 -3.59
CA LEU A 50 -11.34 -0.26 -3.05
C LEU A 50 -11.36 -1.61 -2.32
N ASN A 51 -10.61 -2.59 -2.83
CA ASN A 51 -10.58 -3.97 -2.36
C ASN A 51 -9.12 -4.43 -2.12
N PRO A 52 -8.41 -3.83 -1.15
CA PRO A 52 -6.98 -4.05 -0.90
C PRO A 52 -6.60 -5.51 -0.60
N SER A 53 -7.54 -6.30 -0.10
CA SER A 53 -7.34 -7.72 0.22
C SER A 53 -7.58 -8.67 -0.96
N LYS A 54 -8.06 -8.17 -2.12
CA LYS A 54 -8.39 -9.01 -3.29
C LYS A 54 -7.15 -9.60 -3.95
N ASP A 55 -6.08 -8.81 -4.06
CA ASP A 55 -4.80 -9.22 -4.65
C ASP A 55 -3.65 -8.62 -3.82
N ILE A 56 -3.15 -9.41 -2.86
CA ILE A 56 -2.05 -9.03 -1.99
C ILE A 56 -0.76 -9.63 -2.55
N ASP A 57 0.19 -8.76 -2.91
CA ASP A 57 1.54 -9.21 -3.26
C ASP A 57 2.17 -9.88 -2.03
N LYS A 58 2.62 -11.14 -2.20
CA LYS A 58 3.22 -11.97 -1.14
C LYS A 58 4.36 -11.25 -0.40
N LYS A 59 5.09 -10.36 -1.09
CA LYS A 59 6.18 -9.58 -0.47
C LYS A 59 5.70 -8.61 0.61
N PHE A 60 4.47 -8.14 0.49
CA PHE A 60 3.86 -7.15 1.40
C PHE A 60 2.73 -7.77 2.25
N GLN A 61 2.51 -9.08 2.12
CA GLN A 61 1.47 -9.78 2.85
C GLN A 61 1.87 -9.97 4.32
N SER A 62 1.07 -9.39 5.23
CA SER A 62 1.23 -9.61 6.66
C SER A 62 1.10 -11.09 7.02
N GLN A 63 1.75 -11.46 8.12
CA GLN A 63 1.69 -12.80 8.71
C GLN A 63 0.96 -12.70 10.06
N VAL A 64 0.18 -13.74 10.36
CA VAL A 64 -0.50 -13.95 11.63
C VAL A 64 0.33 -14.94 12.42
N PHE A 65 0.65 -14.59 13.67
CA PHE A 65 1.45 -15.40 14.58
C PHE A 65 0.59 -15.72 15.80
N ALA A 66 0.29 -17.01 15.99
CA ALA A 66 -0.24 -17.51 17.26
C ALA A 66 0.95 -17.87 18.16
N LEU A 67 0.96 -17.35 19.38
CA LEU A 67 2.04 -17.54 20.35
C LEU A 67 1.62 -18.50 21.46
N ASP A 68 2.60 -19.19 22.04
CA ASP A 68 2.44 -20.09 23.21
C ASP A 68 1.73 -19.43 24.41
N SER A 69 1.87 -18.12 24.55
CA SER A 69 1.16 -17.29 25.53
C SER A 69 -0.35 -17.16 25.29
N GLY A 70 -0.88 -17.70 24.19
CA GLY A 70 -2.26 -17.52 23.72
C GLY A 70 -2.52 -16.19 22.99
N LYS A 71 -1.50 -15.33 22.84
CA LYS A 71 -1.62 -14.07 22.09
C LYS A 71 -1.54 -14.33 20.59
N VAL A 72 -2.34 -13.58 19.83
CA VAL A 72 -2.25 -13.53 18.36
C VAL A 72 -1.74 -12.16 17.95
N VAL A 73 -0.69 -12.13 17.14
CA VAL A 73 -0.11 -10.88 16.62
C VAL A 73 -0.10 -10.96 15.09
N THR A 74 -0.55 -9.90 14.43
CA THR A 74 -0.51 -9.79 12.96
C THR A 74 0.40 -8.63 12.57
N GLY A 75 1.30 -8.86 11.63
CA GLY A 75 2.18 -7.80 11.13
C GLY A 75 2.97 -8.21 9.90
N MET A 76 3.52 -7.22 9.21
CA MET A 76 4.40 -7.46 8.06
C MET A 76 5.82 -7.77 8.55
N VAL A 77 6.40 -8.87 8.06
CA VAL A 77 7.77 -9.25 8.41
C VAL A 77 8.75 -8.30 7.73
N VAL A 78 9.57 -7.61 8.51
CA VAL A 78 10.58 -6.68 8.00
C VAL A 78 12.00 -7.24 8.14
N LYS A 79 12.20 -8.20 9.04
CA LYS A 79 13.46 -8.91 9.23
C LYS A 79 13.20 -10.26 9.88
N GLU A 80 13.97 -11.26 9.48
CA GLU A 80 13.88 -12.60 10.04
C GLU A 80 15.30 -13.16 10.19
N THR A 81 15.61 -13.70 11.38
CA THR A 81 16.87 -14.36 11.72
C THR A 81 16.59 -15.83 12.06
N PRO A 82 17.60 -16.67 12.36
CA PRO A 82 17.36 -18.03 12.84
C PRO A 82 16.47 -18.10 14.09
N ASP A 83 16.57 -17.13 15.00
CA ASP A 83 15.90 -17.18 16.31
C ASP A 83 14.70 -16.23 16.44
N THR A 84 14.63 -15.19 15.61
CA THR A 84 13.64 -14.12 15.76
C THR A 84 12.97 -13.71 14.44
N VAL A 85 11.74 -13.22 14.56
CA VAL A 85 11.01 -12.53 13.49
C VAL A 85 10.69 -11.11 13.99
N GLU A 86 11.09 -10.09 13.23
CA GLU A 86 10.73 -8.71 13.47
C GLU A 86 9.58 -8.31 12.56
N ILE A 87 8.49 -7.82 13.15
CA ILE A 87 7.27 -7.46 12.44
C ILE A 87 6.87 -6.02 12.68
N VAL A 88 6.26 -5.40 11.68
CA VAL A 88 5.58 -4.10 11.81
C VAL A 88 4.07 -4.35 11.80
N ILE A 89 3.42 -4.03 12.92
CA ILE A 89 1.98 -4.19 13.13
C ILE A 89 1.22 -3.03 12.48
N ASP A 90 1.72 -1.81 12.66
CA ASP A 90 1.16 -0.59 12.07
C ASP A 90 2.28 0.21 11.38
N PRO A 91 2.26 0.36 10.05
CA PRO A 91 3.27 1.11 9.31
C PRO A 91 3.20 2.63 9.55
N LEU A 92 2.09 3.12 10.13
CA LEU A 92 1.89 4.53 10.48
C LEU A 92 2.39 4.85 11.89
N ALA A 93 2.56 3.85 12.75
CA ALA A 93 3.09 4.03 14.09
C ALA A 93 4.58 4.39 14.06
N LYS A 94 5.02 5.31 14.94
CA LYS A 94 6.43 5.69 15.11
C LYS A 94 7.25 4.69 15.94
N GLY A 95 6.78 3.45 16.06
CA GLY A 95 7.36 2.41 16.90
C GLY A 95 8.49 1.64 16.21
N ARG A 96 9.34 1.00 17.00
CA ARG A 96 10.26 -0.03 16.51
C ARG A 96 9.46 -1.30 16.16
N PRO A 97 9.95 -2.13 15.22
CA PRO A 97 9.35 -3.44 14.95
C PRO A 97 9.19 -4.27 16.22
N THR A 98 8.11 -5.03 16.31
CA THR A 98 7.89 -6.01 17.36
C THR A 98 8.77 -7.23 17.08
N VAL A 99 9.57 -7.63 18.07
CA VAL A 99 10.42 -8.82 17.98
C VAL A 99 9.70 -10.01 18.61
N ILE A 100 9.52 -11.06 17.83
CA ILE A 100 8.94 -12.33 18.25
C ILE A 100 10.04 -13.39 18.22
N LYS A 101 10.20 -14.16 19.30
CA LYS A 101 11.09 -15.33 19.32
C LYS A 101 10.41 -16.46 18.56
N LYS A 102 11.13 -17.14 17.67
CA LYS A 102 10.54 -18.26 16.92
C LYS A 102 10.13 -19.42 17.81
N SER A 103 10.84 -19.62 18.92
CA SER A 103 10.51 -20.64 19.91
C SER A 103 9.20 -20.40 20.65
N SER A 104 8.61 -19.20 20.58
CA SER A 104 7.31 -18.89 21.19
C SER A 104 6.18 -18.85 20.16
N ILE A 105 6.42 -19.26 18.91
CA ILE A 105 5.41 -19.29 17.84
C ILE A 105 4.83 -20.71 17.78
N ASP A 106 3.54 -20.83 18.06
CA ASP A 106 2.80 -22.08 17.92
C ASP A 106 2.37 -22.31 16.46
N ASP A 107 1.90 -21.23 15.80
CA ASP A 107 1.48 -21.28 14.40
C ASP A 107 1.75 -19.95 13.68
N ARG A 108 1.99 -20.04 12.37
CA ARG A 108 2.23 -18.90 11.48
C ARG A 108 1.48 -19.09 10.17
N ALA A 109 0.61 -18.13 9.85
CA ALA A 109 -0.16 -18.15 8.62
C ALA A 109 -0.09 -16.81 7.87
N ALA A 110 -0.29 -16.84 6.56
CA ALA A 110 -0.44 -15.62 5.78
C ALA A 110 -1.80 -14.95 6.06
N SER A 111 -1.79 -13.64 6.34
CA SER A 111 -3.01 -12.86 6.52
C SER A 111 -3.79 -12.77 5.21
N LYS A 112 -5.10 -13.03 5.28
CA LYS A 112 -6.03 -12.78 4.18
C LYS A 112 -6.47 -11.31 4.10
N THR A 113 -6.10 -10.50 5.10
CA THR A 113 -6.42 -9.07 5.19
C THR A 113 -5.17 -8.26 4.87
N SER A 114 -5.31 -7.33 3.93
CA SER A 114 -4.25 -6.39 3.58
C SER A 114 -4.04 -5.35 4.68
N ILE A 115 -2.79 -4.89 4.81
CA ILE A 115 -2.43 -3.77 5.68
C ILE A 115 -2.81 -2.42 5.08
N MET A 116 -3.13 -2.36 3.77
CA MET A 116 -3.66 -1.15 3.14
C MET A 116 -5.08 -0.89 3.68
N PRO A 117 -5.33 0.27 4.32
CA PRO A 117 -6.62 0.53 4.93
C PRO A 117 -7.76 0.60 3.91
N LEU A 118 -8.97 0.22 4.35
CA LEU A 118 -10.19 0.48 3.60
C LEU A 118 -10.60 1.95 3.73
N GLY A 119 -11.39 2.43 2.78
CA GLY A 119 -12.02 3.76 2.86
C GLY A 119 -11.07 4.94 2.60
N LEU A 120 -9.88 4.71 2.03
CA LEU A 120 -8.91 5.76 1.69
C LEU A 120 -9.49 6.83 0.74
N LEU A 121 -10.49 6.46 -0.07
CA LEU A 121 -11.14 7.34 -1.03
C LEU A 121 -12.38 8.04 -0.47
N ASN A 122 -12.85 7.71 0.74
CA ASN A 122 -14.15 8.17 1.26
C ASN A 122 -14.26 9.70 1.43
N LYS A 123 -13.11 10.40 1.49
CA LYS A 123 -13.06 11.86 1.62
C LYS A 123 -12.88 12.58 0.29
N LEU A 124 -12.74 11.83 -0.80
CA LEU A 124 -12.48 12.39 -2.13
C LEU A 124 -13.77 12.39 -2.95
N SER A 125 -13.98 13.48 -3.68
CA SER A 125 -14.97 13.54 -4.74
C SER A 125 -14.61 12.62 -5.90
N ARG A 126 -15.57 12.37 -6.80
CA ARG A 126 -15.34 11.56 -8.00
C ARG A 126 -14.18 12.09 -8.85
N GLU A 127 -14.14 13.39 -9.09
CA GLU A 127 -13.08 14.02 -9.90
C GLU A 127 -11.71 13.90 -9.22
N GLU A 128 -11.65 14.05 -7.90
CA GLU A 128 -10.41 13.84 -7.13
C GLU A 128 -9.94 12.38 -7.20
N ILE A 129 -10.87 11.40 -7.16
CA ILE A 129 -10.50 9.98 -7.33
C ILE A 129 -9.91 9.75 -8.72
N LEU A 130 -10.49 10.34 -9.78
CA LEU A 130 -9.96 10.23 -11.14
C LEU A 130 -8.57 10.86 -11.26
N ASP A 131 -8.36 12.05 -10.68
CA ASP A 131 -7.07 12.72 -10.62
C ASP A 131 -6.01 11.89 -9.88
N LEU A 132 -6.38 11.24 -8.77
CA LEU A 132 -5.50 10.35 -8.01
C LEU A 132 -5.11 9.12 -8.83
N ILE A 133 -6.08 8.47 -9.48
CA ILE A 133 -5.82 7.29 -10.32
C ILE A 133 -4.94 7.68 -11.51
N ALA A 134 -5.22 8.79 -12.19
CA ALA A 134 -4.41 9.30 -13.28
C ALA A 134 -2.97 9.55 -12.82
N TYR A 135 -2.79 10.11 -11.61
CA TYR A 135 -1.47 10.32 -11.03
C TYR A 135 -0.68 9.03 -10.80
N VAL A 136 -1.31 8.02 -10.21
CA VAL A 136 -0.69 6.70 -9.98
C VAL A 136 -0.43 5.97 -11.31
N TYR A 137 -1.40 5.99 -12.23
CA TYR A 137 -1.30 5.34 -13.53
C TYR A 137 -0.14 5.92 -14.35
N ALA A 138 -0.02 7.24 -14.39
CA ALA A 138 1.09 7.89 -15.08
C ALA A 138 2.41 7.79 -14.30
N ARG A 139 2.44 7.10 -13.16
CA ARG A 139 3.61 6.96 -12.29
C ARG A 139 4.20 8.32 -11.89
N GLY A 140 3.32 9.32 -11.78
CA GLY A 140 3.66 10.72 -11.52
C GLY A 140 4.52 11.41 -12.61
N ASP A 141 4.63 10.83 -13.80
CA ASP A 141 5.30 11.44 -14.95
C ASP A 141 4.48 12.61 -15.50
N LYS A 142 4.92 13.83 -15.24
CA LYS A 142 4.25 15.06 -15.68
C LYS A 142 4.12 15.21 -17.19
N SER A 143 4.92 14.48 -17.97
CA SER A 143 4.87 14.51 -19.45
C SER A 143 3.82 13.56 -20.03
N ASN A 144 3.15 12.74 -19.20
CA ASN A 144 2.13 11.83 -19.66
C ASN A 144 0.95 12.60 -20.29
N PRO A 145 0.41 12.15 -21.45
CA PRO A 145 -0.70 12.82 -22.13
C PRO A 145 -1.93 13.07 -21.25
N LEU A 146 -2.14 12.23 -20.22
CA LEU A 146 -3.22 12.43 -19.25
C LEU A 146 -3.10 13.76 -18.49
N PHE A 147 -1.89 14.32 -18.34
CA PHE A 147 -1.66 15.62 -17.71
C PHE A 147 -1.67 16.81 -18.67
N MET A 148 -1.79 16.58 -19.97
CA MET A 148 -1.71 17.63 -20.98
C MET A 148 -3.05 18.31 -21.27
N HIS A 149 -4.14 17.81 -20.67
CA HIS A 149 -5.46 18.43 -20.74
C HIS A 149 -5.76 19.12 -19.41
N GLU A 150 -5.80 20.46 -19.41
CA GLU A 150 -6.37 21.21 -18.31
C GLU A 150 -7.88 20.93 -18.25
N HIS A 151 -8.38 20.49 -17.10
CA HIS A 151 -9.80 20.54 -16.83
C HIS A 151 -10.19 22.02 -16.85
N ALA A 152 -10.91 22.44 -17.89
CA ALA A 152 -11.48 23.77 -17.95
C ALA A 152 -12.27 24.00 -16.65
N GLU A 153 -11.84 24.98 -15.86
CA GLU A 153 -12.60 25.43 -14.69
C GLU A 153 -13.98 25.83 -15.19
N LYS A 154 -15.00 25.04 -14.87
CA LYS A 154 -16.38 25.50 -15.02
C LYS A 154 -16.56 26.61 -13.98
N LYS A 155 -16.51 27.84 -14.48
CA LYS A 155 -16.89 29.07 -13.79
C LYS A 155 -18.34 29.00 -13.31
#